data_AF-A0A0G1W8I2-F1
#
_entry.id   AF-A0A0G1W8I2-F1
#
_cell.length_a   1.000
_cell.length_b   1.000
_cell.length_c   1.000
_cell.angle_alpha   90.00
_cell.angle_beta   90.00
_cell.angle_gamma   90.00
#
_symmetry.space_group_name_H-M   'P 1'
#
loop_
_entity.id
_entity.type
_entity.pdbx_description
1 polymer ?
#
loop_
_entity_poly.entity_id
_entity_poly.type
_entity_poly.pdbx_seq_one_letter_code
_entity_poly.pdbx_strand_id
1 'polypeptide(L)'
;MLEWIAAIFHTTVYQPLFNILILLYVYIPGHDFGLAVILLTIGARLALYPITRAAIASQKALSDLQPKIKEVQDRWKNDKERQVKERNTAYLIVIRLCALSRGYKFLFSRAY
;
A
#
# COMPACT_ATOMS: atom_id res chain seq x y z
N MET A 1 -22.44 14.46 -13.25
CA MET A 1 -21.57 13.31 -12.91
C MET A 1 -20.24 13.77 -12.33
N LEU A 2 -19.49 14.64 -13.03
CA LEU A 2 -18.25 15.23 -12.50
C LEU A 2 -18.46 16.04 -11.20
N GLU A 3 -19.56 16.81 -11.10
CA GLU A 3 -19.89 17.60 -9.89
C GLU A 3 -19.98 16.78 -8.60
N TRP A 4 -20.53 15.56 -8.68
CA TRP A 4 -20.67 14.67 -7.52
C TRP A 4 -19.32 14.11 -7.09
N ILE A 5 -18.45 13.79 -8.05
CA ILE A 5 -17.08 13.35 -7.80
C ILE A 5 -16.29 14.48 -7.14
N ALA A 6 -16.46 15.72 -7.62
CA ALA A 6 -15.85 16.91 -7.03
C ALA A 6 -16.33 17.16 -5.59
N ALA A 7 -17.64 17.06 -5.32
CA ALA A 7 -18.21 17.27 -3.99
C ALA A 7 -17.73 16.22 -2.97
N ILE A 8 -17.66 14.94 -3.37
CA ILE A 8 -17.14 13.87 -2.52
C ILE A 8 -15.66 14.08 -2.24
N PHE A 9 -14.87 14.47 -3.25
CA PHE A 9 -13.44 14.74 -3.09
C PHE A 9 -13.18 15.92 -2.15
N HIS A 10 -13.94 17.01 -2.33
CA HIS A 10 -13.80 18.20 -1.49
C HIS A 10 -14.14 17.91 -0.02
N THR A 11 -15.24 17.23 0.23
CA THR A 11 -15.70 16.93 1.61
C THR A 11 -14.83 15.87 2.29
N THR A 12 -14.41 14.84 1.55
CA THR A 12 -13.69 13.69 2.14
C THR A 12 -12.19 13.91 2.26
N VAL A 13 -11.58 14.61 1.31
CA VAL A 13 -10.11 14.75 1.24
C VAL A 13 -9.69 16.17 1.56
N TYR A 14 -10.29 17.17 0.91
CA TYR A 14 -9.82 18.55 1.01
C TYR A 14 -10.07 19.15 2.41
N GLN A 15 -11.28 19.02 2.95
CA GLN A 15 -11.63 19.55 4.28
C GLN A 15 -10.75 19.03 5.44
N PRO A 16 -10.60 17.71 5.66
CA PRO A 16 -9.80 17.21 6.77
C PRO A 16 -8.31 17.56 6.61
N LEU A 17 -7.79 17.53 5.38
CA LEU A 17 -6.41 17.91 5.11
C LEU A 17 -6.14 19.37 5.49
N PHE A 18 -7.05 20.29 5.10
CA PHE A 18 -6.91 21.71 5.40
C PHE A 18 -7.09 22.00 6.90
N ASN A 19 -8.02 21.32 7.58
CA ASN A 19 -8.20 21.46 9.02
C ASN A 19 -6.95 21.02 9.82
N ILE A 20 -6.32 19.90 9.43
CA ILE A 20 -5.08 19.43 10.06
C ILE A 20 -3.95 20.46 9.84
N LEU A 21 -3.86 21.03 8.63
CA LEU A 21 -2.86 22.05 8.30
C LEU A 21 -3.04 23.32 9.13
N ILE A 22 -4.27 23.81 9.28
CA ILE A 22 -4.57 24.98 10.14
C ILE A 22 -4.24 24.67 11.61
N LEU A 23 -4.58 23.47 12.10
CA LEU A 23 -4.29 23.08 13.48
C LEU A 23 -2.78 23.07 13.75
N LEU A 24 -1.99 22.54 12.81
CA LEU A 24 -0.53 22.60 12.88
C LEU A 24 0.01 24.04 12.80
N TYR A 25 -0.59 24.89 11.97
CA TYR A 25 -0.22 26.30 11.86
C TYR A 25 -0.45 27.08 13.16
N VAL A 26 -1.59 26.87 13.84
CA VAL A 26 -1.93 27.55 15.10
C VAL A 26 -1.03 27.10 16.26
N TYR A 27 -0.54 25.85 16.22
CA TYR A 27 0.33 25.32 17.27
C TYR A 27 1.80 25.79 17.13
N ILE A 28 2.17 26.37 15.99
CA ILE A 28 3.54 26.86 15.73
C ILE A 28 3.63 28.35 16.11
N PRO A 29 4.46 28.73 17.10
CA PRO A 29 4.74 30.13 17.39
C PRO A 29 5.61 30.70 16.25
N GLY A 30 5.04 31.56 15.41
CA GLY A 30 5.73 32.14 14.24
C GLY A 30 4.87 32.29 12.99
N HIS A 31 3.71 31.63 12.92
CA HIS A 31 2.77 31.76 11.79
C HIS A 31 3.42 31.48 10.42
N ASP A 32 4.46 30.64 10.40
CA ASP A 32 5.15 30.26 9.16
C ASP A 32 4.45 29.07 8.50
N PHE A 33 3.72 29.35 7.43
CA PHE A 33 3.01 28.33 6.66
C PHE A 33 3.94 27.23 6.12
N GLY A 34 5.17 27.59 5.75
CA GLY A 34 6.17 26.62 5.27
C GLY A 34 6.57 25.58 6.32
N LEU A 35 6.73 26.00 7.58
CA LEU A 35 7.09 25.09 8.66
C LEU A 35 5.94 24.12 8.99
N ALA A 36 4.70 24.61 8.94
CA ALA A 36 3.50 23.80 9.14
C ALA A 36 3.39 22.67 8.09
N VAL A 37 3.63 22.98 6.81
CA VAL A 37 3.60 21.97 5.75
C VAL A 37 4.72 20.94 5.92
N ILE A 38 5.95 21.36 6.25
CA ILE A 38 7.07 20.43 6.47
C ILE A 38 6.74 19.47 7.62
N LEU A 39 6.25 19.99 8.75
CA LEU A 39 5.89 19.16 9.90
C LEU A 39 4.73 18.19 9.58
N LEU A 40 3.73 18.65 8.83
CA LEU A 40 2.62 17.81 8.34
C LEU A 40 3.14 16.65 7.49
N THR A 41 4.06 16.91 6.56
CA THR A 41 4.61 15.85 5.69
C THR A 41 5.43 14.82 6.46
N ILE A 42 6.19 15.24 7.48
CA ILE A 42 6.93 14.33 8.35
C ILE A 42 5.96 13.45 9.15
N GLY A 43 4.95 14.06 9.79
CA GLY A 43 3.92 13.33 10.53
C GLY A 43 3.15 12.33 9.66
N ALA A 44 2.72 12.78 8.46
CA ALA A 44 2.07 11.91 7.49
C ALA A 44 2.99 10.76 7.06
N ARG A 45 4.26 11.02 6.77
CA ARG A 45 5.23 9.98 6.37
C ARG A 45 5.45 8.94 7.46
N LEU A 46 5.48 9.35 8.73
CA LEU A 46 5.54 8.41 9.86
C LEU A 46 4.25 7.59 9.99
N ALA A 47 3.08 8.21 9.86
CA ALA A 47 1.79 7.51 9.89
C ALA A 47 1.62 6.53 8.72
N LEU A 48 2.12 6.85 7.53
CA LEU A 48 2.09 5.99 6.35
C LEU A 48 3.19 4.93 6.32
N TYR A 49 4.19 4.99 7.22
CA TYR A 49 5.29 4.02 7.27
C TYR A 49 4.85 2.55 7.40
N PRO A 50 3.92 2.16 8.31
CA PRO A 50 3.49 0.76 8.42
C PRO A 50 2.81 0.24 7.15
N ILE A 51 1.99 1.09 6.51
CA ILE A 51 1.31 0.77 5.24
C ILE A 51 2.34 0.59 4.14
N THR A 52 3.28 1.54 4.03
CA THR A 52 4.36 1.52 3.04
C THR A 52 5.21 0.27 3.18
N ARG A 53 5.59 -0.10 4.41
CA ARG A 53 6.34 -1.33 4.69
C ARG A 53 5.58 -2.58 4.22
N ALA A 54 4.28 -2.66 4.47
CA ALA A 54 3.45 -3.78 4.04
C ALA A 54 3.29 -3.83 2.51
N ALA A 55 3.18 -2.68 1.86
CA ALA A 55 3.14 -2.57 0.40
C ALA A 55 4.45 -3.07 -0.23
N ILE A 56 5.60 -2.64 0.28
CA ILE A 56 6.92 -3.07 -0.20
C ILE A 56 7.11 -4.58 -0.03
N ALA A 57 6.71 -5.14 1.11
CA ALA A 57 6.82 -6.58 1.35
C ALA A 57 5.97 -7.40 0.36
N SER A 58 4.76 -6.94 0.05
CA SER A 58 3.88 -7.58 -0.94
C SER A 58 4.45 -7.45 -2.35
N GLN A 59 5.04 -6.29 -2.69
CA GLN A 59 5.68 -6.07 -3.98
C GLN A 59 6.90 -6.97 -4.18
N LYS A 60 7.72 -7.17 -3.13
CA LYS A 60 8.89 -8.06 -3.19
C LYS A 60 8.49 -9.52 -3.43
N ALA A 61 7.47 -10.00 -2.71
CA ALA A 61 6.94 -11.35 -2.94
C ALA A 61 6.46 -11.54 -4.39
N LEU A 62 5.89 -10.49 -5.00
CA LEU A 62 5.49 -10.50 -6.41
C LEU A 62 6.70 -10.55 -7.35
N SER A 63 7.76 -9.78 -7.06
CA SER A 63 9.03 -9.80 -7.81
C SER A 63 9.70 -11.17 -7.78
N ASP A 64 9.74 -11.84 -6.63
CA ASP A 64 10.32 -13.19 -6.49
C ASP A 64 9.56 -14.25 -7.30
N LEU A 65 8.30 -13.98 -7.66
CA LEU A 65 7.46 -14.87 -8.48
C LEU A 65 7.55 -14.62 -9.97
N GLN A 66 8.01 -13.44 -10.39
CA GLN A 66 8.20 -13.13 -11.81
C GLN A 66 8.99 -14.21 -12.58
N PRO A 67 10.10 -14.78 -12.06
CA PRO A 67 10.80 -15.84 -12.78
C PRO A 67 9.96 -17.12 -12.94
N LYS A 68 9.19 -17.52 -11.92
CA LYS A 68 8.29 -18.69 -12.00
C LYS A 68 7.13 -18.45 -12.96
N ILE A 69 6.62 -17.22 -13.01
CA ILE A 69 5.58 -16.82 -13.97
C ILE A 69 6.13 -16.91 -15.40
N LYS A 70 7.38 -16.50 -15.64
CA LYS A 70 8.04 -16.64 -16.95
C LYS A 70 8.23 -18.10 -17.35
N GLU A 71 8.63 -18.97 -16.42
CA GLU A 71 8.76 -20.41 -16.70
C GLU A 71 7.42 -21.03 -17.10
N VAL A 72 6.33 -20.71 -16.40
CA VAL A 72 4.96 -21.14 -16.77
C VAL A 72 4.56 -20.57 -18.14
N GLN A 73 4.92 -19.32 -18.43
CA GLN A 73 4.66 -18.72 -19.73
C GLN A 73 5.40 -19.44 -20.87
N ASP A 74 6.66 -19.83 -20.65
CA ASP A 74 7.48 -20.55 -21.62
C ASP A 74 7.01 -21.99 -21.84
N ARG A 75 6.57 -22.67 -20.78
CA ARG A 75 6.06 -24.05 -20.82
C ARG A 75 4.72 -24.16 -21.54
N TRP A 76 3.89 -23.12 -21.49
CA TRP A 76 2.51 -23.13 -22.02
C TRP A 76 2.27 -22.09 -23.12
N LYS A 77 3.28 -21.78 -23.95
CA LYS A 77 3.19 -20.80 -25.06
C LYS A 77 2.03 -21.03 -26.02
N ASN A 78 1.66 -22.29 -26.27
CA ASN A 78 0.64 -22.67 -27.24
C ASN A 78 -0.78 -22.79 -26.65
N ASP A 79 -0.94 -22.69 -25.32
CA ASP A 79 -2.21 -23.01 -24.66
C ASP A 79 -2.58 -21.89 -23.66
N LYS A 80 -3.21 -20.84 -24.18
CA LYS A 80 -3.51 -19.60 -23.44
C LYS A 80 -4.44 -19.82 -22.25
N GLU A 81 -5.39 -20.75 -22.34
CA GLU A 81 -6.29 -21.07 -21.23
C GLU A 81 -5.56 -21.72 -20.05
N ARG A 82 -4.72 -22.72 -20.35
CA ARG A 82 -3.83 -23.36 -19.36
C ARG A 82 -2.89 -22.34 -18.72
N GLN A 83 -2.32 -21.44 -19.53
CA GLN A 83 -1.41 -20.39 -19.05
C GLN A 83 -2.10 -19.42 -18.07
N VAL A 84 -3.34 -18.98 -18.33
CA VAL A 84 -4.11 -18.12 -17.41
C VAL A 84 -4.42 -18.85 -16.12
N LYS A 85 -4.83 -20.13 -16.20
CA LYS A 85 -5.19 -20.94 -15.03
C LYS A 85 -4.00 -21.19 -14.10
N GLU A 86 -2.84 -21.56 -14.65
CA GLU A 86 -1.64 -21.84 -13.84
C GLU A 86 -1.03 -20.57 -13.25
N ARG A 87 -1.00 -19.47 -14.01
CA ARG A 87 -0.60 -18.15 -13.49
C ARG A 87 -1.50 -17.75 -12.32
N ASN A 88 -2.82 -17.79 -12.46
CA ASN A 88 -3.73 -17.41 -11.38
C ASN A 88 -3.57 -18.32 -10.14
N THR A 89 -3.32 -19.60 -10.34
CA THR A 89 -3.06 -20.56 -9.26
C THR A 89 -1.77 -20.20 -8.51
N ALA A 90 -0.70 -19.84 -9.22
CA ALA A 90 0.55 -19.39 -8.61
C ALA A 90 0.36 -18.12 -7.77
N TYR A 91 -0.46 -17.17 -8.22
CA TYR A 91 -0.81 -15.96 -7.45
C TYR A 91 -1.61 -16.31 -6.18
N LEU A 92 -2.59 -17.21 -6.29
CA LEU A 92 -3.41 -17.63 -5.14
C LEU A 92 -2.59 -18.37 -4.07
N ILE A 93 -1.66 -19.24 -4.48
CA ILE A 93 -0.75 -19.93 -3.55
C ILE A 93 0.08 -18.92 -2.77
N VAL A 94 0.52 -17.84 -3.40
CA VAL A 94 1.35 -16.81 -2.75
C VAL A 94 0.53 -15.97 -1.80
N ILE A 95 -0.67 -15.56 -2.18
CA ILE A 95 -1.58 -14.84 -1.27
C ILE A 95 -1.84 -15.71 -0.04
N ARG A 96 -2.01 -17.02 -0.23
CA ARG A 96 -2.24 -17.98 0.85
C ARG A 96 -1.01 -18.22 1.72
N LEU A 97 0.17 -18.34 1.14
CA LEU A 97 1.46 -18.44 1.86
C LEU A 97 1.78 -17.13 2.61
N CYS A 98 1.48 -15.98 2.03
CA CYS A 98 1.64 -14.67 2.68
C CYS A 98 0.65 -14.51 3.84
N ALA A 99 -0.59 -14.99 3.70
CA ALA A 99 -1.56 -15.04 4.78
C ALA A 99 -1.13 -16.00 5.91
N LEU A 100 -0.61 -17.19 5.58
CA LEU A 100 -0.06 -18.15 6.55
C LEU A 100 1.17 -17.59 7.28
N SER A 101 2.06 -16.93 6.52
CA SER A 101 3.27 -16.27 7.01
C SER A 101 2.95 -15.10 7.96
N ARG A 102 1.92 -14.29 7.66
CA ARG A 102 1.46 -13.23 8.56
C ARG A 102 0.91 -13.78 9.89
N GLY A 103 0.25 -14.94 9.87
CA GLY A 103 -0.18 -15.63 11.10
C GLY A 103 0.98 -16.15 11.96
N TYR A 104 2.03 -16.69 11.35
CA TYR A 104 3.21 -17.20 12.07
C TYR A 104 4.09 -16.08 12.63
N LYS A 105 4.16 -14.93 11.95
CA LYS A 105 4.95 -13.76 12.40
C LYS A 105 4.33 -13.06 13.61
N PHE A 106 3.02 -13.20 13.84
CA PHE A 106 2.34 -12.72 15.04
C PHE A 106 2.58 -13.65 16.26
N LEU A 107 2.72 -14.95 16.04
CA LEU A 107 3.07 -15.92 17.09
C LEU A 107 4.55 -15.84 17.53
N PHE A 108 5.47 -15.49 16.62
CA PHE A 108 6.90 -15.39 16.95
C PHE A 108 7.34 -14.03 17.53
N SER A 109 6.54 -12.97 17.35
CA SER A 109 6.83 -11.63 17.93
C SER A 109 6.50 -11.52 19.43
N ARG A 110 5.98 -12.59 20.04
CA ARG A 110 5.66 -12.67 21.48
C ARG A 110 6.51 -13.72 22.20
N ALA A 111 7.51 -14.27 21.51
CA ALA A 111 8.47 -15.25 22.03
C ALA A 111 9.92 -14.71 22.09
N TYR A 112 10.11 -13.41 21.84
CA TYR A 112 11.36 -12.66 22.05
C TYR A 112 11.04 -11.34 22.73
#